data_AF-A0A6V8CYQ8-F1
#
_entry.id   AF-A0A6V8CYQ8-F1
#
_cell.length_a   1.000
_cell.length_b   1.000
_cell.length_c   1.000
_cell.angle_alpha   90.00
_cell.angle_beta   90.00
_cell.angle_gamma   90.00
#
_symmetry.space_group_name_H-M   'P 1'
#
loop_
_entity.id
_entity.type
_entity.pdbx_description
1 polymer ?
#
loop_
_entity_poly.entity_id
_entity_poly.type
_entity_poly.pdbx_seq_one_letter_code
_entity_poly.pdbx_strand_id
1 'polypeptide(L)' 'MRSHTRFEKARIIGARALQISMGAPIHVTEEDLREAFKDELIQLYGVDEANTRFVLDPQKIAMLEYDRNLLPMDVVPHD' A
#
# COMPACT_ATOMS: atom_id res chain seq x y z
N MET A 1 -10.47 10.06 10.45
CA MET A 1 -9.79 10.64 9.27
C MET A 1 -10.84 11.23 8.35
N ARG A 2 -10.59 12.37 7.71
CA ARG A 2 -11.50 12.97 6.70
C ARG A 2 -11.60 12.03 5.50
N SER A 3 -12.76 11.96 4.85
CA SER A 3 -12.88 11.23 3.58
C SER A 3 -12.22 12.04 2.46
N HIS A 4 -11.21 11.46 1.81
CA HIS A 4 -10.56 12.07 0.65
C HIS A 4 -11.44 11.96 -0.60
N THR A 5 -11.37 12.98 -1.46
CA THR A 5 -11.84 12.88 -2.84
C THR A 5 -11.02 11.84 -3.61
N ARG A 6 -11.54 11.35 -4.74
CA ARG A 6 -10.81 10.43 -5.61
C ARG A 6 -9.45 10.97 -6.07
N PHE A 7 -9.34 12.29 -6.27
CA PHE A 7 -8.11 12.96 -6.69
C PHE A 7 -7.11 13.10 -5.54
N GLU A 8 -7.58 13.47 -4.36
CA GLU A 8 -6.75 13.49 -3.14
C GLU A 8 -6.22 12.08 -2.82
N LYS A 9 -7.08 11.05 -2.85
CA LYS A 9 -6.67 9.65 -2.63
C LYS A 9 -5.59 9.22 -3.63
N ALA A 10 -5.79 9.50 -4.93
CA ALA A 10 -4.82 9.17 -5.96
C ALA A 10 -3.47 9.89 -5.74
N ARG A 11 -3.50 11.20 -5.39
CA ARG A 11 -2.29 11.98 -5.11
C ARG A 11 -1.51 11.44 -3.91
N ILE A 12 -2.21 11.14 -2.81
CA ILE A 12 -1.59 10.63 -1.58
C ILE A 12 -0.91 9.29 -1.84
N ILE A 13 -1.65 8.32 -2.43
CA ILE A 13 -1.11 6.99 -2.71
C ILE A 13 0.05 7.06 -3.69
N GLY A 14 -0.07 7.86 -4.76
CA GLY A 14 1.00 8.02 -5.75
C GLY A 14 2.27 8.62 -5.16
N ALA A 15 2.14 9.69 -4.38
CA ALA A 15 3.28 10.30 -3.70
C ALA A 15 3.93 9.33 -2.70
N ARG A 16 3.11 8.57 -1.96
CA ARG A 16 3.62 7.57 -1.02
C ARG A 16 4.35 6.42 -1.71
N ALA A 17 3.80 5.88 -2.80
CA ALA A 17 4.44 4.83 -3.58
C ALA A 17 5.81 5.28 -4.12
N LEU A 18 5.95 6.55 -4.51
CA LEU A 18 7.22 7.13 -4.92
C LEU A 18 8.23 7.16 -3.76
N GLN A 19 7.81 7.60 -2.57
CA GLN A 19 8.67 7.60 -1.38
C GLN A 19 9.17 6.20 -1.03
N ILE A 20 8.28 5.19 -1.06
CA ILE A 20 8.65 3.79 -0.80
C ILE A 20 9.64 3.29 -1.84
N SER A 21 9.42 3.61 -3.12
CA SER A 21 10.35 3.29 -4.20
C SER A 21 11.75 3.90 -3.99
N MET A 22 11.84 5.02 -3.27
CA MET A 22 13.09 5.70 -2.91
C MET A 22 13.70 5.21 -1.59
N GLY A 23 13.16 4.14 -0.98
CA GLY A 23 13.69 3.55 0.25
C GLY A 23 13.18 4.20 1.55
N ALA A 24 12.07 4.95 1.49
CA ALA A 24 11.42 5.45 2.70
C ALA A 24 10.94 4.29 3.59
N PRO A 25 10.93 4.45 4.93
CA PRO A 25 10.44 3.41 5.84
C PRO A 25 8.96 3.12 5.61
N ILE A 26 8.61 1.83 5.71
CA ILE A 26 7.24 1.30 5.58
C ILE A 26 6.63 1.07 6.98
N HIS A 27 5.32 1.31 7.11
CA HIS A 27 4.58 1.20 8.37
C HIS A 27 3.67 -0.04 8.43
N VAL A 28 3.76 -0.93 7.46
CA VAL A 28 3.06 -2.23 7.43
C VAL A 28 4.06 -3.37 7.52
N THR A 29 3.66 -4.48 8.13
CA THR A 29 4.50 -5.67 8.23
C THR A 29 4.41 -6.53 6.97
N GLU A 30 5.36 -7.45 6.80
CA GLU A 30 5.30 -8.44 5.73
C GLU A 30 4.05 -9.32 5.82
N GLU A 31 3.67 -9.72 7.04
CA GLU A 31 2.49 -10.55 7.28
C GLU A 31 1.21 -9.81 6.85
N ASP A 32 1.10 -8.52 7.19
CA ASP A 32 -0.02 -7.68 6.77
C ASP A 32 -0.19 -7.61 5.25
N LEU A 33 0.94 -7.48 4.55
CA LEU A 33 0.96 -7.45 3.08
C LEU A 33 0.59 -8.81 2.50
N ARG A 34 1.12 -9.90 3.09
CA ARG A 34 0.82 -11.26 2.65
C ARG A 34 -0.66 -11.58 2.81
N GLU A 35 -1.26 -11.23 3.95
CA GLU A 35 -2.69 -11.42 4.19
C GLU A 35 -3.54 -10.58 3.23
N ALA A 36 -3.21 -9.30 3.05
CA ALA A 36 -3.99 -8.38 2.22
C ALA A 36 -3.99 -8.76 0.72
N PHE A 37 -2.90 -9.36 0.23
CA PHE A 37 -2.74 -9.70 -1.19
C PHE A 37 -2.68 -11.21 -1.45
N LYS A 38 -3.10 -12.04 -0.48
CA LYS A 38 -3.00 -13.51 -0.56
C LYS A 38 -3.68 -14.08 -1.79
N ASP A 39 -4.92 -13.66 -2.06
CA ASP A 39 -5.71 -14.16 -3.19
C ASP A 39 -5.05 -13.82 -4.53
N GLU A 40 -4.49 -12.61 -4.64
CA GLU A 40 -3.74 -12.19 -5.83
C GLU A 40 -2.47 -13.02 -6.00
N LEU A 41 -1.71 -13.24 -4.92
CA LEU A 41 -0.50 -14.06 -4.96
C LEU A 41 -0.82 -15.51 -5.38
N ILE A 42 -1.92 -16.08 -4.89
CA ILE A 42 -2.38 -17.42 -5.28
C ILE A 42 -2.78 -17.45 -6.76
N GLN A 43 -3.48 -16.42 -7.26
CA GLN A 43 -3.87 -16.35 -8.67
C GLN A 43 -2.67 -16.23 -9.61
N LEU A 44 -1.63 -15.51 -9.21
CA LEU A 44 -0.46 -15.26 -10.05
C LEU A 44 0.56 -16.40 -10.01
N TYR A 45 0.76 -17.03 -8.84
CA TYR A 45 1.87 -17.97 -8.60
C TYR A 45 1.43 -19.37 -8.15
N GLY A 46 0.14 -19.57 -7.90
CA GLY A 46 -0.39 -20.80 -7.31
C GLY A 46 -0.29 -20.84 -5.79
N VAL A 47 -1.00 -21.80 -5.17
CA VAL A 47 -1.14 -21.92 -3.71
C VAL A 47 0.20 -22.17 -3.02
N ASP A 48 1.03 -23.03 -3.61
CA ASP A 48 2.29 -23.46 -3.00
C ASP A 48 3.32 -22.33 -2.97
N GLU A 49 3.43 -21.54 -4.06
CA GLU A 49 4.40 -20.45 -4.13
C GLU A 49 3.93 -19.18 -3.38
N ALA A 50 2.62 -18.92 -3.29
CA ALA A 50 2.08 -17.72 -2.65
C ALA A 50 2.55 -17.52 -1.20
N ASN A 51 2.80 -18.61 -0.46
CA ASN A 51 3.23 -18.55 0.94
C ASN A 51 4.70 -18.11 1.12
N THR A 52 5.50 -18.10 0.06
CA THR A 52 6.93 -17.77 0.13
C THR A 52 7.29 -16.45 -0.55
N ARG A 53 6.38 -15.87 -1.33
CA ARG A 53 6.62 -14.62 -2.06
C ARG A 53 6.46 -13.40 -1.16
N PHE A 54 7.32 -12.40 -1.35
CA PHE A 54 7.21 -11.09 -0.72
C PHE A 54 6.41 -10.13 -1.60
N VAL A 55 5.55 -9.33 -0.99
CA VAL A 55 4.87 -8.23 -1.69
C VAL A 55 5.75 -6.98 -1.56
N LEU A 56 6.55 -6.70 -2.60
CA LEU A 56 7.47 -5.56 -2.65
C LEU A 56 7.02 -4.44 -3.59
N ASP A 57 5.76 -4.47 -4.02
CA ASP A 57 5.19 -3.45 -4.91
C ASP A 57 4.92 -2.15 -4.12
N PRO A 58 5.59 -1.03 -4.44
CA PRO A 58 5.43 0.22 -3.70
C PRO A 58 3.99 0.77 -3.70
N GLN A 59 3.24 0.53 -4.78
CA GLN A 59 1.84 0.95 -4.88
C GLN A 59 0.95 0.12 -3.95
N LYS A 60 1.16 -1.20 -3.88
CA LYS A 60 0.41 -2.08 -2.96
C LYS A 60 0.69 -1.75 -1.51
N ILE A 61 1.95 -1.48 -1.17
CA ILE A 61 2.34 -1.06 0.18
C ILE A 61 1.68 0.28 0.53
N ALA A 62 1.76 1.28 -0.36
CA ALA A 62 1.12 2.58 -0.16
C ALA A 62 -0.41 2.48 -0.01
N MET A 63 -1.05 1.60 -0.78
CA MET A 63 -2.49 1.34 -0.67
C MET A 63 -2.84 0.76 0.69
N LEU A 64 -2.10 -0.24 1.17
CA LEU A 64 -2.38 -0.87 2.45
C LEU A 64 -2.15 0.11 3.62
N GLU A 65 -1.09 0.92 3.56
CA GLU A 65 -0.87 1.99 4.55
C GLU A 65 -2.01 3.02 4.53
N TYR A 66 -2.51 3.40 3.35
CA TYR A 66 -3.65 4.32 3.22
C TYR A 66 -4.90 3.72 3.87
N ASP A 67 -5.27 2.49 3.50
CA ASP A 67 -6.51 1.86 3.96
C ASP A 67 -6.50 1.59 5.48
N ARG A 68 -5.30 1.41 6.06
CA ARG A 68 -5.09 1.26 7.52
C ARG A 68 -4.86 2.58 8.27
N ASN A 69 -4.90 3.73 7.59
CA ASN A 69 -4.62 5.06 8.15
C ASN A 69 -3.23 5.17 8.80
N LEU A 70 -2.22 4.56 8.19
CA LEU A 70 -0.82 4.52 8.67
C LEU A 70 0.11 5.48 7.93
N LEU A 71 -0.43 6.27 7.00
CA LEU A 71 0.37 7.18 6.19
C LEU A 71 0.99 8.31 7.04
N PRO A 72 2.28 8.63 6.86
CA PRO A 72 2.95 9.72 7.58
C PRO A 72 2.68 11.10 6.95
N MET A 73 1.67 11.22 6.08
CA MET A 73 1.36 12.41 5.31
C MET A 73 -0.13 12.50 5.01
N ASP A 74 -0.64 13.71 4.85
CA ASP A 74 -2.02 13.98 4.48
C ASP A 74 -2.09 15.16 3.49
N VAL A 75 -3.27 15.40 2.93
CA VAL A 75 -3.55 16.53 2.03
C VAL A 75 -4.11 17.72 2.79
N VAL A 76 -3.60 18.90 2.46
CA VAL A 76 -4.30 20.14 2.79
C VAL A 76 -5.50 20.24 1.85
N PRO A 77 -6.74 20.38 2.38
CA PRO A 77 -7.91 20.64 1.55
C PRO A 77 -7.67 21.89 0.71
N HIS A 78 -8.01 21.83 -0.57
CA HIS A 78 -8.12 23.03 -1.39
C HIS A 78 -9.58 23.48 -1.32
N ASP A 79 -9.81 24.71 -0.86
CA ASP A 79 -11.12 25.36 -0.83
C ASP A 79 -11.66 25.64 -2.24
#